data_AF-A0A4U9IR53-F1
#
_entry.id   AF-A0A4U9IR53-F1
#
_cell.length_a   1.000
_cell.length_b   1.000
_cell.length_c   1.000
_cell.angle_alpha   90.00
_cell.angle_beta   90.00
_cell.angle_gamma   90.00
#
_symmetry.space_group_name_H-M   'P 1'
#
loop_
_entity.id
_entity.type
_entity.pdbx_description
1 polymer ?
#
loop_
_entity_poly.entity_id
_entity_poly.type
_entity_poly.pdbx_seq_one_letter_code
_entity_poly.pdbx_strand_id
1 'polypeptide(L)'
;MAGVNAAILEQLDSDVSLINQLGYYIVSGGGKRIRPMIAVLAARAVGYEDNAHVTIAALIEFIHTATLLHDDVVDESDMRRGKATANAAVWQCRQRVGR
;
A
#
# COMPACT_ATOMS: atom_id res chain seq x y z
N MET A 1 0.10 -11.46 -13.16
CA MET A 1 0.12 -10.87 -11.80
C MET A 1 1.46 -11.02 -11.10
N ALA A 2 2.15 -12.17 -11.17
CA ALA A 2 3.51 -12.32 -10.61
C ALA A 2 4.49 -11.22 -11.06
N GLY A 3 4.51 -10.86 -12.35
CA GLY A 3 5.35 -9.77 -12.87
C GLY A 3 4.99 -8.37 -12.31
N VAL A 4 3.71 -8.11 -12.01
CA VAL A 4 3.29 -6.85 -11.37
C VAL A 4 3.76 -6.81 -9.92
N ASN A 5 3.64 -7.92 -9.19
CA ASN A 5 4.13 -8.00 -7.81
C ASN A 5 5.66 -7.84 -7.73
N ALA A 6 6.40 -8.43 -8.68
CA ALA A 6 7.85 -8.26 -8.76
C ALA A 6 8.22 -6.80 -9.03
N ALA A 7 7.56 -6.15 -10.00
CA ALA A 7 7.76 -4.73 -10.30
C ALA A 7 7.45 -3.82 -9.10
N ILE A 8 6.42 -4.14 -8.31
CA ILE A 8 6.09 -3.43 -7.07
C ILE A 8 7.22 -3.53 -6.04
N LEU A 9 7.80 -4.72 -5.85
CA LEU A 9 8.88 -4.92 -4.89
C LEU A 9 10.18 -4.25 -5.35
N GLU A 10 10.51 -4.37 -6.63
CA GLU A 10 11.70 -3.76 -7.22
C GLU A 10 11.65 -2.21 -7.13
N GLN A 11 10.48 -1.62 -7.36
CA GLN A 11 10.33 -0.15 -7.30
C GLN A 11 10.31 0.43 -5.89
N LEU A 12 10.14 -0.39 -4.85
CA LEU A 12 10.13 0.05 -3.47
C LEU A 12 11.43 -0.26 -2.72
N ASP A 13 12.41 -0.85 -3.38
CA ASP A 13 13.75 -1.03 -2.82
C ASP A 13 14.39 0.33 -2.55
N SER A 14 14.48 0.70 -1.28
CA SER A 14 14.98 2.00 -0.83
C SER A 14 15.75 1.87 0.47
N ASP A 15 16.74 2.74 0.67
CA ASP A 15 17.48 2.87 1.93
C ASP A 15 16.57 3.24 3.11
N VAL A 16 15.38 3.77 2.84
CA VAL A 16 14.38 4.10 3.85
C VAL A 16 13.54 2.87 4.19
N SER A 17 13.78 2.30 5.38
CA SER A 17 13.07 1.10 5.87
C SER A 17 11.54 1.19 5.81
N LEU A 18 10.96 2.39 6.01
CA LEU A 18 9.52 2.60 5.93
C LEU A 18 8.95 2.32 4.53
N ILE A 19 9.70 2.64 3.48
CA ILE A 19 9.29 2.43 2.08
C ILE A 19 9.27 0.93 1.78
N ASN A 20 10.28 0.18 2.23
CA ASN A 20 10.31 -1.27 2.11
C ASN A 20 9.14 -1.93 2.87
N GLN A 21 8.85 -1.49 4.10
CA GLN A 21 7.72 -1.99 4.88
C GLN A 21 6.39 -1.75 4.17
N LEU A 22 6.23 -0.59 3.52
CA LEU A 22 5.07 -0.31 2.69
C LEU A 22 4.97 -1.28 1.51
N GLY A 23 6.07 -1.59 0.83
CA GLY A 23 6.06 -2.58 -0.26
C GLY A 23 5.64 -3.96 0.18
N TYR A 24 6.15 -4.42 1.32
CA TYR A 24 5.71 -5.66 1.92
C TYR A 24 4.23 -5.61 2.32
N TYR A 25 3.75 -4.51 2.88
CA TYR A 25 2.33 -4.34 3.22
C TYR A 25 1.44 -4.43 1.97
N ILE A 26 1.84 -3.75 0.89
CA ILE A 26 1.15 -3.80 -0.41
C ILE A 26 1.09 -5.24 -0.92
N VAL A 27 2.21 -5.95 -0.93
CA VAL A 27 2.30 -7.32 -1.49
C VAL A 27 1.55 -8.35 -0.64
N SER A 28 1.69 -8.25 0.68
CA SER A 28 1.13 -9.20 1.66
C SER A 28 -0.34 -8.96 2.01
N GLY A 29 -0.87 -7.76 1.77
CA GLY A 29 -2.22 -7.33 2.16
C GLY A 29 -3.41 -8.07 1.52
N GLY A 30 -3.19 -9.14 0.75
CA GLY A 30 -4.26 -10.05 0.31
C GLY A 30 -5.36 -9.42 -0.55
N GLY A 31 -5.16 -8.21 -1.08
CA GLY A 31 -6.14 -7.53 -1.92
C GLY A 31 -6.44 -8.32 -3.20
N LYS A 32 -7.67 -8.24 -3.70
CA LYS A 32 -8.11 -8.92 -4.93
C LYS A 32 -7.39 -8.45 -6.21
N ARG A 33 -6.49 -7.46 -6.10
CA ARG A 33 -5.68 -6.87 -7.20
C ARG A 33 -6.51 -6.51 -8.44
N ILE A 34 -7.75 -6.05 -8.22
CA ILE A 34 -8.69 -5.81 -9.32
C ILE A 34 -8.18 -4.69 -10.23
N ARG A 35 -7.60 -3.62 -9.65
CA ARG A 35 -7.09 -2.46 -10.41
C ARG A 35 -5.93 -2.83 -11.35
N PRO A 36 -4.82 -3.44 -10.90
CA PRO A 36 -3.75 -3.87 -11.80
C PRO A 36 -4.20 -4.96 -12.77
N MET A 37 -5.14 -5.83 -12.38
CA MET A 37 -5.68 -6.85 -13.28
C MET A 37 -6.44 -6.22 -14.46
N ILE A 38 -7.28 -5.22 -14.21
CA ILE A 38 -7.98 -4.48 -15.26
C ILE A 38 -7.00 -3.81 -16.21
N ALA A 39 -5.94 -3.17 -15.69
CA ALA A 39 -4.93 -2.50 -16.52
C ALA A 39 -4.20 -3.49 -17.45
N VAL A 40 -3.78 -4.65 -16.92
CA VAL A 40 -3.12 -5.70 -17.72
C VAL A 40 -4.07 -6.29 -18.76
N LEU A 41 -5.33 -6.56 -18.39
CA LEU A 41 -6.31 -7.12 -19.33
C LEU A 41 -6.68 -6.13 -20.43
N ALA A 42 -6.81 -4.84 -20.10
CA ALA A 42 -7.09 -3.79 -21.08
C ALA A 42 -5.96 -3.67 -22.11
N ALA A 43 -4.69 -3.68 -21.66
CA ALA A 43 -3.53 -3.66 -22.57
C ALA A 43 -3.51 -4.87 -23.51
N ARG A 44 -3.76 -6.07 -22.97
CA ARG A 44 -3.84 -7.30 -23.78
C ARG A 44 -5.01 -7.30 -24.75
N ALA A 45 -6.17 -6.75 -24.35
CA ALA A 45 -7.35 -6.67 -25.19
C ALA A 45 -7.17 -5.80 -26.42
N VAL A 46 -6.29 -4.78 -26.36
CA VAL A 46 -5.95 -3.92 -27.50
C VAL A 46 -4.73 -4.40 -28.29
N GLY A 47 -4.19 -5.59 -27.98
CA GLY A 47 -3.05 -6.18 -28.68
C GLY A 47 -1.70 -5.54 -28.33
N TYR A 48 -1.56 -4.96 -27.14
CA TYR A 48 -0.28 -4.43 -26.68
C TYR A 48 0.68 -5.56 -26.27
N GLU A 49 1.86 -5.62 -26.89
CA GLU A 49 2.83 -6.71 -26.71
C GLU A 49 4.01 -6.35 -25.79
N ASP A 50 4.28 -5.06 -25.60
CA ASP A 50 5.37 -4.57 -24.77
C ASP A 50 5.07 -4.71 -23.27
N ASN A 51 6.06 -4.51 -22.40
CA ASN A 51 5.94 -4.72 -20.95
C ASN A 51 5.51 -3.48 -20.14
N ALA A 52 5.35 -2.30 -20.75
CA ALA A 52 5.01 -1.09 -20.01
C ALA A 52 3.65 -1.17 -19.26
N HIS A 53 2.75 -2.05 -19.71
CA HIS A 53 1.47 -2.32 -19.04
C HIS A 53 1.64 -2.98 -17.66
N VAL A 54 2.78 -3.63 -17.40
CA VAL A 54 3.13 -4.17 -16.07
C VAL A 54 3.54 -3.03 -15.14
N THR A 55 4.36 -2.10 -15.62
CA THR A 55 4.82 -0.93 -14.88
C THR A 55 3.65 -0.01 -14.52
N ILE A 56 2.74 0.26 -15.46
CA ILE A 56 1.56 1.10 -15.18
C ILE A 56 0.60 0.41 -14.20
N ALA A 57 0.47 -0.92 -14.27
CA ALA A 57 -0.35 -1.68 -13.32
C ALA A 57 0.23 -1.60 -11.90
N ALA A 58 1.55 -1.68 -11.75
CA ALA A 58 2.23 -1.47 -10.47
C ALA A 58 2.01 -0.05 -9.93
N LEU A 59 2.16 0.96 -10.78
CA LEU A 59 1.91 2.37 -10.42
C LEU A 59 0.47 2.62 -9.94
N ILE A 60 -0.52 2.06 -10.64
CA ILE A 60 -1.94 2.19 -10.25
C ILE A 60 -2.18 1.62 -8.85
N GLU A 61 -1.55 0.49 -8.54
CA GLU A 61 -1.65 -0.13 -7.22
C GLU A 61 -0.93 0.70 -6.15
N PHE A 62 0.21 1.33 -6.47
CA PHE A 62 0.86 2.28 -5.57
C PHE A 62 -0.02 3.47 -5.21
N ILE A 63 -0.64 4.09 -6.20
CA ILE A 63 -1.54 5.22 -5.95
C ILE A 63 -2.71 4.77 -5.07
N HIS A 64 -3.28 3.59 -5.34
CA HIS A 64 -4.34 3.04 -4.51
C HIS A 64 -3.91 2.82 -3.05
N THR A 65 -2.73 2.22 -2.81
CA THR A 65 -2.28 2.03 -1.43
C THR A 65 -1.88 3.33 -0.75
N ALA A 66 -1.29 4.28 -1.47
CA ALA A 66 -1.00 5.60 -0.94
C ALA A 66 -2.29 6.32 -0.47
N THR A 67 -3.37 6.21 -1.24
CA THR A 67 -4.68 6.74 -0.81
C THR A 67 -5.22 6.04 0.42
N LEU A 68 -5.11 4.71 0.52
CA LEU A 68 -5.54 3.98 1.72
C LEU A 68 -4.75 4.38 2.97
N LEU A 69 -3.42 4.48 2.86
CA LEU A 69 -2.58 4.94 3.98
C LEU A 69 -2.89 6.37 4.39
N HIS A 70 -3.11 7.25 3.41
CA HIS A 70 -3.47 8.63 3.67
C HIS A 70 -4.84 8.71 4.36
N ASP A 71 -5.81 7.92 3.89
CA ASP A 71 -7.12 7.78 4.53
C ASP A 71 -6.97 7.24 5.95
N ASP A 72 -6.16 6.21 6.20
CA ASP A 72 -5.91 5.67 7.54
C ASP A 72 -5.34 6.75 8.49
N VAL A 73 -4.40 7.59 8.03
CA VAL A 73 -3.83 8.70 8.82
C VAL A 73 -4.81 9.85 9.02
N VAL A 74 -5.63 10.17 8.03
CA VAL A 74 -6.66 11.22 8.11
C VAL A 74 -7.85 10.77 8.97
N ASP A 75 -8.21 9.49 8.90
CA ASP A 75 -9.30 8.86 9.64
C ASP A 75 -8.95 8.58 11.11
N GLU A 76 -7.68 8.74 11.52
CA GLU A 76 -7.24 8.85 12.93
C GLU A 76 -7.77 10.11 13.65
N SER A 77 -8.88 10.68 13.19
CA SER A 77 -9.74 11.59 13.96
C SER A 77 -10.41 10.89 15.16
N ASP A 78 -9.62 10.71 16.20
CA ASP A 78 -9.87 10.98 17.63
C ASP A 78 -11.12 10.48 18.42
N MET A 79 -12.26 10.06 17.89
CA MET A 79 -13.37 9.59 18.77
C MET A 79 -14.38 8.63 18.10
N ARG A 80 -14.63 7.47 18.73
CA ARG A 80 -15.77 6.59 18.42
C ARG A 80 -16.86 6.73 19.49
N ARG A 81 -17.96 7.43 19.15
CA ARG A 81 -19.23 7.46 19.92
C ARG A 81 -19.10 7.77 21.43
N GLY A 82 -18.42 8.85 21.79
CA GLY A 82 -18.43 9.34 23.18
C GLY A 82 -17.74 8.46 24.22
N LYS A 83 -16.94 7.46 23.82
CA LYS A 83 -16.09 6.69 24.72
C LYS A 83 -14.68 6.53 24.14
N ALA A 84 -13.68 6.74 25.00
CA ALA A 84 -12.28 6.47 24.68
C ALA A 84 -12.13 5.00 24.30
N THR A 85 -11.70 4.73 23.06
CA THR A 85 -11.27 3.39 22.66
C THR A 85 -9.89 3.11 23.25
N ALA A 86 -9.57 1.83 23.42
CA ALA A 86 -8.41 1.28 24.12
C ALA A 86 -7.02 1.62 23.52
N ASN A 87 -6.87 2.79 22.89
CA ASN A 87 -5.59 3.32 22.42
C ASN A 87 -4.71 3.81 23.58
N ALA A 88 -5.26 3.96 24.80
CA ALA A 88 -4.49 4.32 25.99
C ALA A 88 -3.55 3.22 26.51
N ALA A 89 -3.81 1.95 26.20
CA ALA A 89 -3.01 0.83 26.73
C ALA A 89 -1.81 0.47 25.83
N VAL A 90 -1.93 0.64 24.51
CA VAL A 90 -0.86 0.24 23.57
C VAL A 90 0.21 1.34 23.40
N TRP A 91 -0.15 2.63 23.54
CA TRP A 91 0.80 3.74 23.35
C TRP A 91 1.64 4.11 24.58
N GLN A 92 1.49 3.45 25.73
CA GLN A 92 2.35 3.72 26.91
C GLN A 92 3.83 3.33 26.69
N CYS A 93 4.16 2.57 25.63
CA CYS A 93 5.56 2.21 25.32
C CYS A 93 6.31 3.26 24.48
N ARG A 94 5.79 4.49 24.32
CA ARG A 94 6.51 5.58 23.62
C ARG A 94 7.01 6.73 24.50
N GLN A 95 6.81 6.67 25.83
CA GLN A 95 7.34 7.70 26.77
C GLN A 95 8.59 7.26 27.56
N ARG A 96 9.33 6.24 27.14
CA ARG A 96 10.55 5.79 27.85
C ARG A 96 11.86 5.83 27.06
N VAL A 97 11.88 6.51 25.92
CA VAL A 97 13.11 6.85 25.20
C VAL A 97 13.12 8.36 24.97
N GLY A 98 13.49 9.10 26.01
CA GLY A 98 13.44 10.56 26.00
C GLY A 98 13.57 11.25 27.37
N ARG A 99 14.14 10.56 28.37
CA ARG A 99 14.72 11.17 29.57
C ARG A 99 16.00 10.43 29.93
#